data_AF-W1YLV6-F1
#
_entry.id   AF-W1YLV6-F1
#
_cell.length_a   1.000
_cell.length_b   1.000
_cell.length_c   1.000
_cell.angle_alpha   90.00
_cell.angle_beta   90.00
_cell.angle_gamma   90.00
#
_symmetry.space_group_name_H-M   'P 1'
#
loop_
_entity.id
_entity.type
_entity.pdbx_description
1 polymer ?
#
loop_
_entity_poly.entity_id
_entity_poly.type
_entity_poly.pdbx_seq_one_letter_code
_entity_poly.pdbx_strand_id
1 'polypeptide(L)' 'MVSGELNTNAKRIMPGIAALFGVLVPAIIYYLFAGFSEVYVHGWAIPTATDIAFAIGVITALGSR' A
#
# COMPACT_ATOMS: atom_id res chain seq x y z
N MET A 1 17.59 2.51 -21.63
CA MET A 1 17.14 3.55 -20.69
C MET A 1 15.94 3.01 -19.93
N VAL A 2 15.92 3.14 -18.60
CA VAL A 2 14.75 2.79 -17.79
C VAL A 2 13.80 4.00 -17.81
N SER A 3 12.60 3.82 -18.35
CA SER A 3 11.55 4.83 -18.42
C SER A 3 10.45 4.51 -17.40
N GLY A 4 9.82 5.55 -16.83
CA GLY A 4 8.67 5.39 -15.93
C GLY A 4 8.67 6.37 -14.77
N GLU A 5 7.72 6.20 -13.85
CA GLU A 5 7.52 7.09 -12.70
C GLU A 5 8.48 6.85 -11.53
N LEU A 6 9.42 5.90 -11.66
CA LEU A 6 10.43 5.62 -10.63
C LEU A 6 11.87 5.73 -11.18
N ASN A 7 12.04 6.35 -12.35
CA ASN A 7 13.31 6.34 -13.08
C ASN A 7 14.33 7.38 -12.61
N THR A 8 13.92 8.39 -11.84
CA THR A 8 14.80 9.36 -11.19
C THR A 8 14.56 9.38 -9.69
N ASN A 9 15.57 9.83 -8.93
CA ASN A 9 15.44 9.97 -7.47
C ASN A 9 14.28 10.88 -7.09
N ALA A 10 14.11 12.01 -7.78
CA ALA A 10 13.01 12.94 -7.54
C ALA A 10 11.64 12.28 -7.73
N LYS A 11 11.45 11.46 -8.77
CA LYS A 11 10.18 10.79 -9.03
C LYS A 11 9.90 9.60 -8.10
N ARG A 12 10.95 8.91 -7.62
CA ARG A 12 10.82 7.72 -6.75
C ARG A 12 10.51 8.05 -5.29
N ILE A 13 10.97 9.18 -4.76
CA ILE A 13 10.86 9.49 -3.33
C ILE A 13 9.39 9.53 -2.89
N MET A 14 8.53 10.24 -3.62
CA MET A 14 7.13 10.40 -3.23
C MET A 14 6.36 9.07 -3.23
N PRO A 15 6.36 8.25 -4.32
CA PRO A 15 5.74 6.93 -4.31
C PRO A 15 6.37 5.98 -3.29
N GLY A 16 7.68 6.07 -3.06
CA GLY A 16 8.38 5.25 -2.08
C GLY A 16 7.90 5.51 -0.65
N ILE A 17 7.78 6.78 -0.26
CA ILE A 17 7.24 7.17 1.04
C ILE A 17 5.77 6.76 1.15
N ALA A 18 4.96 7.03 0.11
CA ALA A 18 3.55 6.65 0.09
C ALA A 18 3.35 5.13 0.27
N ALA A 19 4.12 4.31 -0.43
CA ALA A 19 4.07 2.85 -0.31
C ALA A 19 4.51 2.37 1.08
N LEU A 20 5.57 2.97 1.64
CA LEU A 20 6.06 2.63 2.98
C LEU A 20 4.97 2.86 4.04
N PHE A 21 4.37 4.05 4.06
CA PHE A 21 3.29 4.35 5.02
C PHE A 21 2.00 3.59 4.71
N GLY A 22 1.73 3.30 3.42
CA GLY A 22 0.61 2.46 3.00
C GLY A 22 0.66 1.02 3.53
N VAL A 23 1.85 0.53 3.91
CA VAL A 23 2.02 -0.77 4.58
C VAL A 23 2.12 -0.59 6.09
N LEU A 24 2.95 0.33 6.58
CA LEU A 24 3.24 0.48 8.01
C LEU A 24 1.99 0.85 8.82
N VAL A 25 1.20 1.81 8.34
CA VAL A 25 0.03 2.32 9.08
C VAL A 25 -1.01 1.22 9.30
N PRO A 26 -1.52 0.51 8.27
CA PRO A 26 -2.48 -0.58 8.48
C PRO A 26 -1.89 -1.76 9.28
N ALA A 27 -0.60 -2.08 9.11
CA ALA A 27 0.04 -3.12 9.92
C ALA A 27 0.11 -2.76 11.41
N ILE A 28 0.44 -1.50 11.74
CA ILE A 28 0.45 -1.02 13.13
C ILE A 28 -0.97 -1.05 13.71
N ILE A 29 -1.95 -0.54 12.96
CA ILE A 29 -3.37 -0.60 13.35
C ILE A 29 -3.77 -2.05 13.63
N TYR A 30 -3.41 -2.99 12.75
CA TYR A 30 -3.68 -4.40 12.97
C TYR A 30 -3.13 -4.92 14.29
N TYR A 31 -1.85 -4.67 14.59
CA TYR A 31 -1.25 -5.13 15.85
C TYR A 31 -1.89 -4.49 17.09
N LEU A 32 -2.29 -3.22 17.01
CA LEU A 32 -2.97 -2.53 18.11
C LEU A 32 -4.32 -3.18 18.46
N PHE A 33 -5.04 -3.71 17.47
CA PHE A 33 -6.36 -4.33 17.68
C PHE A 33 -6.32 -5.86 17.84
N ALA A 34 -5.53 -6.55 17.02
CA ALA A 34 -5.43 -8.01 17.03
C ALA A 34 -4.51 -8.53 18.15
N GLY A 35 -3.64 -7.68 18.69
CA GLY A 35 -2.65 -8.05 19.71
C GLY A 35 -1.50 -8.88 19.14
N PHE A 36 -0.69 -9.44 20.05
CA PHE A 36 0.55 -10.16 19.73
C PHE A 36 0.46 -11.67 19.98
N SER A 37 -0.74 -12.23 20.05
CA SER A 37 -0.88 -13.69 20.18
C SER A 37 -0.35 -14.39 18.92
N GLU A 38 0.24 -15.57 19.09
CA GLU A 38 0.85 -16.36 18.02
C GLU A 38 -0.13 -16.68 16.87
N VAL A 39 -1.43 -16.75 17.18
CA VAL A 39 -2.50 -16.98 16.20
C VAL A 39 -2.69 -15.78 15.27
N TYR A 40 -2.56 -14.55 15.79
CA TYR A 40 -2.87 -13.32 15.05
C TYR A 40 -1.61 -12.62 14.51
N VAL A 41 -0.42 -12.89 15.05
CA VAL A 41 0.80 -12.17 14.67
C VAL A 41 1.11 -12.25 13.16
N HIS A 42 0.68 -13.31 12.47
CA HIS A 42 0.92 -13.50 11.04
C HIS A 42 -0.09 -12.77 10.13
N GLY A 43 -1.18 -12.22 10.68
CA GLY A 43 -2.25 -11.60 9.89
C GLY A 43 -2.01 -10.14 9.48
N TRP A 44 -0.89 -9.53 9.88
CA TRP A 44 -0.59 -8.12 9.61
C TRP A 44 -0.55 -7.76 8.12
N ALA A 45 -0.24 -8.73 7.25
CA ALA A 45 -0.17 -8.51 5.81
C ALA A 45 -1.55 -8.37 5.15
N ILE A 46 -2.61 -8.91 5.77
CA ILE A 46 -3.98 -8.89 5.24
C ILE A 46 -4.46 -7.45 4.99
N PRO A 47 -4.43 -6.51 5.95
CA PRO A 47 -4.89 -5.14 5.73
C PRO A 47 -3.94 -4.28 4.88
N THR A 48 -2.72 -4.75 4.61
CA THR A 48 -1.74 -4.04 3.75
C THR A 48 -1.90 -4.40 2.28
N ALA A 49 -2.59 -5.50 1.97
CA ALA A 49 -2.73 -5.99 0.61
C ALA A 49 -3.63 -5.04 -0.21
N THR A 50 -3.13 -4.59 -1.37
CA THR A 50 -3.86 -3.73 -2.30
C THR A 50 -4.04 -4.44 -3.63
N ASP A 51 -5.28 -4.56 -4.11
CA ASP A 51 -5.60 -5.06 -5.45
C ASP A 51 -5.60 -3.91 -6.47
N ILE A 52 -4.56 -3.87 -7.30
CA ILE A 52 -4.39 -2.82 -8.31
C ILE A 52 -5.42 -2.90 -9.43
N ALA A 53 -5.91 -4.10 -9.79
CA ALA A 53 -6.90 -4.25 -10.84
C ALA A 53 -8.24 -3.67 -10.40
N PHE A 54 -8.62 -3.91 -9.14
CA PHE A 54 -9.81 -3.30 -8.56
C PHE A 54 -9.67 -1.77 -8.44
N ALA A 55 -8.53 -1.28 -7.94
CA ALA A 55 -8.31 0.15 -7.79
C ALA A 55 -8.38 0.89 -9.14
N ILE A 56 -7.72 0.38 -10.18
CA ILE A 56 -7.81 0.94 -11.53
C ILE A 56 -9.25 0.84 -12.07
N GLY A 57 -9.94 -0.28 -11.83
CA GLY A 57 -11.34 -0.44 -12.22
C GLY A 57 -12.26 0.63 -11.61
N VAL A 58 -12.09 0.94 -10.33
CA VAL A 58 -12.85 2.00 -9.65
C VAL A 58 -12.47 3.39 -10.18
N ILE A 59 -11.17 3.69 -10.32
CA ILE A 59 -10.70 4.99 -10.82
C ILE A 59 -11.23 5.24 -12.25
N THR A 60 -11.19 4.22 -13.11
CA THR A 60 -11.71 4.33 -14.48
C THR A 60 -13.23 4.47 -14.52
N ALA A 61 -13.96 3.82 -13.61
CA ALA A 61 -15.41 3.95 -13.48
C ALA A 61 -15.86 5.35 -13.00
N LEU A 62 -15.06 6.02 -12.17
CA LEU A 62 -15.32 7.40 -11.69
C LEU A 62 -15.15 8.47 -12.79
N GLY A 63 -14.57 8.11 -13.93
CA GLY A 63 -14.40 9.00 -15.08
C GLY A 63 -13.29 10.04 -14.89
N SER A 64 -13.13 10.93 -15.88
CA SER A 64 -12.11 11.98 -15.88
C SER A 64 -12.57 13.18 -15.06
N ARG A 65 -12.15 13.24 -13.80
CA ARG A 65 -12.15 14.47 -12.99
C ARG A 65 -10.73 14.81 -12.60
#